data_AF-A0A6L3F2A9-F1
#
_entry.id   AF-A0A6L3F2A9-F1
#
_cell.length_a   1.000
_cell.length_b   1.000
_cell.length_c   1.000
_cell.angle_alpha   90.00
_cell.angle_beta   90.00
_cell.angle_gamma   90.00
#
_symmetry.space_group_name_H-M   'P 1'
#
loop_
_entity.id
_entity.type
_entity.pdbx_description
1 polymer ?
#
loop_
_entity_poly.entity_id
_entity_poly.type
_entity_poly.pdbx_seq_one_letter_code
_entity_poly.pdbx_strand_id
1 'polypeptide(L)'
;MEFKLNGRSILYDGNLDLDLLTYLREEANILSPKNGCSPQAACGACTVDLNGKTVLSCVTKMSKVADGTVTTIEGMGQYRQDVFANAFVEKGGVQCGFCIPGIVVQANSLINRNPEPTWDDVEKALTPNLCRCTGYKKVIDSILYAADAIWREEEIPPPTSDGKVGSRHPKYDAQKLVLGQHEYTDDIRIEGMVHGALRFSDHPRAKVLSIDSSEAEKMDGVIRVFTADDVPGERTIGLIREDWPLMIAVGETTRYVGDVLASVVAEKETQARAAAAAIKIEYKVYEPLTDMHAAMQPDAPKIHEAGNILSKSITSRGAVTEGEA
;
A
#
# COMPACT_ATOMS: atom_id res chain seq x y z
N MET A 1 -7.28 20.23 21.68
CA MET A 1 -5.88 20.72 21.57
C MET A 1 -5.78 21.65 20.38
N GLU A 2 -4.82 22.56 20.38
CA GLU A 2 -4.54 23.42 19.23
C GLU A 2 -3.22 23.02 18.58
N PHE A 3 -3.12 23.17 17.25
CA PHE A 3 -1.88 23.02 16.50
C PHE A 3 -1.98 23.77 15.17
N LYS A 4 -0.89 23.85 14.41
CA LYS A 4 -0.89 24.42 13.06
C LYS A 4 -0.77 23.33 12.01
N LEU A 5 -1.61 23.38 10.98
CA LEU A 5 -1.57 22.49 9.82
C LEU A 5 -1.44 23.31 8.55
N ASN A 6 -0.32 23.15 7.83
CA ASN A 6 -0.04 23.89 6.59
C ASN A 6 -0.26 25.41 6.76
N GLY A 7 0.20 25.95 7.89
CA GLY A 7 0.10 27.37 8.25
C GLY A 7 -1.24 27.81 8.85
N ARG A 8 -2.26 26.95 8.92
CA ARG A 8 -3.57 27.26 9.50
C ARG A 8 -3.68 26.76 10.93
N SER A 9 -4.19 27.57 11.85
CA SER A 9 -4.49 27.13 13.22
C SER A 9 -5.71 26.20 13.22
N ILE A 10 -5.56 25.04 13.85
CA ILE A 10 -6.60 24.02 13.99
C ILE A 10 -6.90 23.83 15.47
N LEU A 11 -8.18 23.91 15.83
CA LEU A 11 -8.69 23.44 17.11
C LEU A 11 -9.23 22.02 16.90
N TYR A 12 -8.61 21.04 17.57
CA TYR A 12 -8.95 19.62 17.47
C TYR A 12 -9.54 19.12 18.80
N ASP A 13 -10.79 18.65 18.77
CA ASP A 13 -11.52 18.09 19.90
C ASP A 13 -11.80 16.58 19.77
N GLY A 14 -11.19 15.93 18.77
CA GLY A 14 -11.33 14.49 18.51
C GLY A 14 -10.43 13.59 19.36
N ASN A 15 -10.24 12.35 18.90
CA ASN A 15 -9.51 11.32 19.63
C ASN A 15 -7.98 11.57 19.61
N LEU A 16 -7.39 11.84 20.77
CA LEU A 16 -5.95 12.09 20.90
C LEU A 16 -5.06 10.83 20.72
N ASP A 17 -5.66 9.64 20.73
CA ASP A 17 -4.97 8.39 20.40
C ASP A 17 -5.02 8.04 18.90
N LEU A 18 -5.83 8.77 18.11
CA LEU A 18 -5.84 8.65 16.65
C LEU A 18 -4.45 8.95 16.11
N ASP A 19 -4.01 8.21 15.11
CA ASP A 19 -2.76 8.52 14.42
C ASP A 19 -2.95 9.69 13.44
N LEU A 20 -1.87 10.45 13.24
CA LEU A 20 -1.86 11.65 12.42
C LEU A 20 -2.15 11.33 10.95
N LEU A 21 -1.81 10.14 10.45
CA LEU A 21 -2.13 9.79 9.05
C LEU A 21 -3.64 9.69 8.86
N THR A 22 -4.33 8.98 9.75
CA THR A 22 -5.78 8.84 9.72
C THR A 22 -6.46 10.20 9.85
N TYR A 23 -6.02 11.05 10.79
CA TYR A 23 -6.55 12.42 10.88
C TYR A 23 -6.36 13.21 9.58
N LEU A 24 -5.14 13.21 9.02
CA LEU A 24 -4.83 13.98 7.81
C LEU A 24 -5.69 13.52 6.63
N ARG A 25 -5.83 12.22 6.42
CA ARG A 25 -6.55 11.67 5.26
C ARG A 25 -8.06 11.70 5.44
N GLU A 26 -8.56 11.23 6.57
CA GLU A 26 -10.00 10.98 6.76
C GLU A 26 -10.77 12.20 7.31
N GLU A 27 -10.12 13.06 8.09
CA GLU A 27 -10.78 14.24 8.69
C GLU A 27 -10.37 15.54 8.00
N ALA A 28 -9.09 15.70 7.64
CA ALA A 28 -8.60 16.93 6.99
C ALA A 28 -8.59 16.86 5.45
N ASN A 29 -8.89 15.69 4.86
CA ASN A 29 -8.86 15.43 3.41
C ASN A 29 -7.52 15.83 2.74
N ILE A 30 -6.41 15.57 3.43
CA ILE A 30 -5.04 15.78 2.96
C ILE A 30 -4.47 14.43 2.53
N LEU A 31 -4.37 14.23 1.21
CA LEU A 31 -4.09 12.93 0.61
C LEU A 31 -2.63 12.74 0.21
N SER A 32 -1.79 13.78 0.28
CA SER A 32 -0.37 13.66 -0.09
C SER A 32 0.41 12.64 0.76
N PRO A 33 0.22 12.51 2.09
CA PRO A 33 0.79 11.42 2.86
C PRO A 33 0.04 10.12 2.53
N LYS A 34 0.76 9.13 2.02
CA LYS A 34 0.14 7.88 1.54
C LYS A 34 0.11 6.78 2.59
N ASN A 35 -1.00 6.07 2.67
CA ASN A 35 -1.16 4.88 3.50
C ASN A 35 -0.60 3.64 2.78
N GLY A 36 0.69 3.35 3.00
CA GLY A 36 1.34 2.17 2.43
C GLY A 36 1.33 0.97 3.38
N CYS A 37 2.17 1.03 4.41
CA CYS A 37 2.33 -0.02 5.42
C CYS A 37 1.78 0.41 6.78
N SER A 38 0.70 1.20 6.83
CA SER A 38 0.16 1.55 8.14
C SER A 38 -0.32 0.29 8.87
N PRO A 39 -0.09 0.14 10.18
CA PRO A 39 0.65 1.02 11.09
C PRO A 39 2.12 0.57 11.35
N GLN A 40 2.71 -0.25 10.49
CA GLN A 40 4.05 -0.84 10.72
C GLN A 40 5.21 0.17 10.61
N ALA A 41 4.98 1.36 10.03
CA ALA A 41 5.99 2.43 9.90
C ALA A 41 7.29 2.01 9.16
N ALA A 42 7.18 1.11 8.19
CA ALA A 42 8.32 0.55 7.45
C ALA A 42 8.61 1.21 6.08
N CYS A 43 7.66 1.91 5.47
CA CYS A 43 7.78 2.35 4.07
C CYS A 43 8.06 3.85 3.86
N GLY A 44 7.79 4.72 4.84
CA GLY A 44 8.00 6.17 4.71
C GLY A 44 7.06 6.90 3.74
N ALA A 45 6.03 6.26 3.19
CA ALA A 45 5.10 6.92 2.27
C ALA A 45 4.21 7.98 2.97
N CYS A 46 4.06 7.87 4.28
CA CYS A 46 3.29 8.76 5.14
C CYS A 46 4.13 9.87 5.80
N THR A 47 5.36 10.11 5.35
CA THR A 47 6.24 11.11 5.94
C THR A 47 5.64 12.51 5.86
N VAL A 48 5.59 13.20 7.00
CA VAL A 48 5.19 14.61 7.15
C VAL A 48 6.23 15.35 7.98
N ASP A 49 6.30 16.68 7.87
CA ASP A 49 7.12 17.49 8.77
C ASP A 49 6.32 17.87 10.01
N LEU A 50 6.88 17.65 11.19
CA LEU A 50 6.37 18.08 12.48
C LEU A 50 7.48 18.88 13.18
N ASN A 51 7.26 20.19 13.33
CA ASN A 51 8.20 21.11 13.97
C ASN A 51 9.60 21.13 13.32
N GLY A 52 9.69 21.09 11.99
CA GLY A 52 10.94 21.11 11.23
C GLY A 52 11.68 19.76 11.17
N LYS A 53 11.03 18.68 11.65
CA LYS A 53 11.56 17.31 11.61
C LYS A 53 10.55 16.38 10.95
N THR A 54 11.05 15.49 10.11
CA THR A 54 10.23 14.47 9.47
C THR A 54 9.80 13.40 10.46
N VAL A 55 8.52 13.05 10.45
CA VAL A 55 7.94 11.96 11.23
C VAL A 55 7.07 11.06 10.35
N LEU A 56 6.89 9.80 10.76
CA LEU A 56 5.95 8.87 10.13
C LEU A 56 4.57 9.06 10.76
N SER A 57 3.63 9.63 10.00
CA SER A 57 2.32 10.03 10.56
C SER A 57 1.47 8.84 11.01
N CYS A 58 1.61 7.66 10.40
CA CYS A 58 0.85 6.45 10.74
C CYS A 58 1.10 5.89 12.16
N VAL A 59 2.17 6.33 12.84
CA VAL A 59 2.49 5.94 14.23
C VAL A 59 2.66 7.15 15.15
N THR A 60 2.38 8.35 14.62
CA THR A 60 2.41 9.59 15.40
C THR A 60 1.01 9.89 15.88
N LYS A 61 0.75 9.71 17.18
CA LYS A 61 -0.56 10.02 17.77
C LYS A 61 -0.84 11.52 17.75
N MET A 62 -2.11 11.90 17.62
CA MET A 62 -2.57 13.29 17.69
C MET A 62 -2.16 13.98 19.01
N SER A 63 -2.14 13.27 20.14
CA SER A 63 -1.59 13.78 21.41
C SER A 63 -0.15 14.33 21.32
N LYS A 64 0.67 13.88 20.37
CA LYS A 64 2.04 14.37 20.15
C LYS A 64 2.12 15.59 19.22
N VAL A 65 0.99 16.00 18.64
CA VAL A 65 0.89 17.09 17.66
C VAL A 65 0.49 18.41 18.34
N ALA A 66 -0.05 18.35 19.56
CA ALA A 66 -0.44 19.51 20.35
C ALA A 66 0.66 20.60 20.38
N ASP A 67 0.24 21.85 20.19
CA ASP A 67 1.07 23.06 20.13
C ASP A 67 2.15 23.04 19.03
N GLY A 68 2.14 22.03 18.16
CA GLY A 68 3.09 21.84 17.08
C GLY A 68 2.64 22.44 15.74
N THR A 69 3.52 22.34 14.74
CA THR A 69 3.24 22.68 13.34
C THR A 69 3.48 21.45 12.47
N VAL A 70 2.42 20.98 11.82
CA VAL A 70 2.45 19.92 10.80
C VAL A 70 2.48 20.57 9.42
N THR A 71 3.45 20.18 8.60
CA THR A 71 3.56 20.60 7.20
C THR A 71 3.60 19.38 6.30
N THR A 72 2.63 19.29 5.40
CA THR A 72 2.57 18.31 4.30
C THR A 72 3.02 18.97 3.00
N ILE A 73 2.93 18.29 1.85
CA ILE A 73 3.29 18.92 0.56
C ILE A 73 2.42 20.15 0.29
N GLU A 74 1.15 20.10 0.64
CA GLU A 74 0.18 21.18 0.48
C GLU A 74 0.62 22.46 1.22
N GLY A 75 1.44 22.35 2.27
CA GLY A 75 2.01 23.47 3.03
C GLY A 75 3.42 23.91 2.62
N MET A 76 4.07 23.24 1.65
CA MET A 76 5.49 23.46 1.30
C MET A 76 5.77 24.79 0.56
N GLY A 77 4.72 25.46 0.07
CA GLY A 77 4.81 26.68 -0.74
C GLY A 77 5.02 26.38 -2.23
N GLN A 78 4.43 27.22 -3.10
CA GLN A 78 4.34 26.95 -4.54
C GLN A 78 5.69 26.78 -5.22
N TYR A 79 6.65 27.68 -4.94
CA TYR A 79 8.01 27.60 -5.50
C TYR A 79 8.66 26.23 -5.28
N ARG A 80 8.63 25.71 -4.05
CA ARG A 80 9.23 24.41 -3.75
C ARG A 80 8.46 23.25 -4.35
N GLN A 81 7.12 23.32 -4.39
CA GLN A 81 6.31 22.33 -5.09
C GLN A 81 6.72 22.22 -6.56
N ASP A 82 6.84 23.35 -7.27
CA ASP A 82 7.22 23.37 -8.68
C ASP A 82 8.64 22.85 -8.92
N VAL A 83 9.61 23.26 -8.08
CA VAL A 83 10.99 22.78 -8.17
C VAL A 83 11.07 21.26 -7.98
N PHE A 84 10.45 20.71 -6.93
CA PHE A 84 10.45 19.25 -6.73
C PHE A 84 9.70 18.52 -7.83
N ALA A 85 8.52 18.99 -8.23
CA ALA A 85 7.75 18.37 -9.31
C ALA A 85 8.56 18.28 -10.59
N ASN A 86 9.19 19.38 -11.02
CA ASN A 86 9.96 19.44 -12.25
C ASN A 86 11.27 18.65 -12.16
N ALA A 87 11.97 18.70 -11.02
CA ALA A 87 13.19 17.92 -10.83
C ALA A 87 12.96 16.40 -10.88
N PHE A 88 11.86 15.94 -10.27
CA PHE A 88 11.48 14.52 -10.29
C PHE A 88 11.08 14.05 -11.69
N VAL A 89 10.35 14.88 -12.44
CA VAL A 89 9.96 14.57 -13.82
C VAL A 89 11.18 14.56 -14.74
N GLU A 90 12.03 15.58 -14.67
CA GLU A 90 13.21 15.76 -15.55
C GLU A 90 14.21 14.61 -15.42
N LYS A 91 14.52 14.19 -14.19
CA LYS A 91 15.49 13.11 -13.96
C LYS A 91 14.87 11.71 -14.06
N GLY A 92 13.54 11.60 -14.19
CA GLY A 92 12.82 10.33 -14.17
C GLY A 92 12.80 9.68 -12.78
N GLY A 93 12.81 10.50 -11.73
CA GLY A 93 12.76 10.07 -10.32
C GLY A 93 11.39 9.54 -9.88
N VAL A 94 10.40 9.53 -10.77
CA VAL A 94 9.01 9.11 -10.48
C VAL A 94 8.53 8.05 -11.46
N GLN A 95 8.12 6.89 -10.93
CA GLN A 95 7.44 5.82 -11.68
C GLN A 95 5.99 5.68 -11.22
N CYS A 96 5.68 4.76 -10.28
CA CYS A 96 4.31 4.62 -9.78
C CYS A 96 3.82 5.87 -9.06
N GLY A 97 4.73 6.61 -8.40
CA GLY A 97 4.42 7.85 -7.69
C GLY A 97 4.12 7.70 -6.20
N PHE A 98 3.69 6.53 -5.74
CA PHE A 98 3.10 6.35 -4.41
C PHE A 98 4.01 6.79 -3.25
N CYS A 99 5.32 6.49 -3.33
CA CYS A 99 6.29 6.86 -2.29
C CYS A 99 6.85 8.29 -2.41
N ILE A 100 6.67 8.95 -3.57
CA ILE A 100 7.35 10.20 -3.89
C ILE A 100 6.92 11.36 -2.98
N PRO A 101 5.63 11.51 -2.62
CA PRO A 101 5.21 12.56 -1.70
C PRO A 101 5.99 12.57 -0.37
N GLY A 102 6.09 11.42 0.30
CA GLY A 102 6.85 11.28 1.53
C GLY A 102 8.36 11.50 1.35
N ILE A 103 8.91 11.10 0.19
CA ILE A 103 10.31 11.36 -0.18
C ILE A 103 10.56 12.86 -0.39
N VAL A 104 9.64 13.59 -1.00
CA VAL A 104 9.75 15.04 -1.20
C VAL A 104 9.72 15.78 0.13
N VAL A 105 8.85 15.40 1.06
CA VAL A 105 8.87 15.97 2.43
C VAL A 105 10.20 15.66 3.13
N GLN A 106 10.70 14.43 3.01
CA GLN A 106 12.00 14.03 3.57
C GLN A 106 13.15 14.87 3.00
N ALA A 107 13.20 15.02 1.67
CA ALA A 107 14.20 15.80 0.95
C ALA A 107 14.13 17.28 1.32
N ASN A 108 12.93 17.85 1.39
CA ASN A 108 12.72 19.24 1.80
C ASN A 108 13.26 19.50 3.21
N SER A 109 13.00 18.59 4.15
CA SER A 109 13.52 18.66 5.53
C SER A 109 15.05 18.53 5.58
N LEU A 110 15.65 17.68 4.72
CA LEU A 110 17.10 17.60 4.56
C LEU A 110 17.68 18.93 4.05
N ILE A 111 17.15 19.46 2.95
CA ILE A 111 17.64 20.67 2.28
C ILE A 111 17.54 21.89 3.20
N ASN A 112 16.51 21.98 4.04
CA ASN A 112 16.38 23.06 5.02
C ASN A 112 17.49 23.05 6.09
N ARG A 113 18.12 21.90 6.35
CA ARG A 113 19.21 21.75 7.32
C ARG A 113 20.59 21.71 6.66
N ASN A 114 20.66 21.22 5.44
CA ASN A 114 21.85 21.11 4.61
C ASN A 114 21.50 21.55 3.19
N PRO A 115 21.67 22.84 2.83
CA PRO A 115 21.28 23.38 1.53
C PRO A 115 22.01 22.77 0.33
N GLU A 116 23.20 22.22 0.54
CA GLU A 116 24.03 21.59 -0.49
C GLU A 116 24.33 20.12 -0.11
N PRO A 117 23.32 19.24 -0.05
CA PRO A 117 23.51 17.87 0.38
C PRO A 117 24.32 17.07 -0.64
N THR A 118 25.18 16.18 -0.15
CA THR A 118 25.90 15.22 -0.99
C THR A 118 25.02 14.02 -1.34
N TRP A 119 25.48 13.18 -2.26
CA TRP A 119 24.84 11.90 -2.56
C TRP A 119 24.61 11.05 -1.29
N ASP A 120 25.65 10.91 -0.47
CA ASP A 120 25.61 10.10 0.75
C ASP A 120 24.64 10.67 1.80
N ASP A 121 24.53 12.01 1.87
CA ASP A 121 23.55 12.68 2.73
C ASP A 121 22.12 12.33 2.33
N VAL A 122 21.82 12.37 1.02
CA VAL A 122 20.48 12.02 0.50
C VAL A 122 20.20 10.54 0.71
N GLU A 123 21.14 9.65 0.37
CA GLU A 123 20.99 8.21 0.57
C GLU A 123 20.67 7.87 2.03
N LYS A 124 21.45 8.43 2.96
CA LYS A 124 21.21 8.27 4.40
C LYS A 124 19.86 8.82 4.81
N ALA A 125 19.47 10.00 4.32
CA ALA A 125 18.19 10.61 4.64
C ALA A 125 16.99 9.80 4.14
N LEU A 126 17.13 9.04 3.06
CA LEU A 126 16.08 8.19 2.48
C LEU A 126 16.01 6.77 3.06
N THR A 127 16.87 6.42 4.02
CA THR A 127 16.79 5.13 4.74
C THR A 127 15.36 4.76 5.19
N PRO A 128 14.52 5.66 5.74
CA PRO A 128 13.15 5.32 6.14
C PRO A 128 12.13 5.29 4.98
N ASN A 129 12.53 5.61 3.74
CA ASN A 129 11.67 5.68 2.57
C ASN A 129 11.93 4.50 1.61
N LEU A 130 10.95 3.59 1.52
CA LEU A 130 11.00 2.45 0.61
C LEU A 130 10.49 2.86 -0.78
N CYS A 131 11.29 2.58 -1.83
CA CYS A 131 10.87 2.71 -3.22
C CYS A 131 11.09 1.41 -3.97
N ARG A 132 10.00 0.78 -4.45
CA ARG A 132 10.08 -0.51 -5.14
C ARG A 132 10.25 -0.41 -6.66
N CYS A 133 10.14 0.80 -7.22
CA CYS A 133 10.11 0.99 -8.67
C CYS A 133 11.45 1.48 -9.25
N THR A 134 12.11 2.44 -8.59
CA THR A 134 13.16 3.26 -9.23
C THR A 134 14.58 2.77 -8.97
N GLY A 135 14.81 1.95 -7.95
CA GLY A 135 16.17 1.61 -7.50
C GLY A 135 16.97 2.83 -6.97
N TYR A 136 16.28 3.88 -6.52
CA TYR A 136 16.81 5.07 -5.82
C TYR A 136 17.67 6.04 -6.63
N LYS A 137 18.51 5.58 -7.56
CA LYS A 137 19.47 6.44 -8.27
C LYS A 137 18.83 7.69 -8.87
N LYS A 138 17.69 7.54 -9.55
CA LYS A 138 16.96 8.67 -10.16
C LYS A 138 16.22 9.56 -9.15
N VAL A 139 15.84 9.02 -8.00
CA VAL A 139 15.27 9.80 -6.91
C VAL A 139 16.35 10.72 -6.31
N ILE A 140 17.55 10.18 -6.09
CA ILE A 140 18.68 10.96 -5.58
C ILE A 140 19.09 12.05 -6.59
N ASP A 141 19.22 11.70 -7.87
CA ASP A 141 19.47 12.69 -8.95
C ASP A 141 18.45 13.85 -8.92
N SER A 142 17.17 13.56 -8.68
CA SER A 142 16.11 14.57 -8.57
C SER A 142 16.24 15.46 -7.35
N ILE A 143 16.57 14.88 -6.18
CA ILE A 143 16.72 15.62 -4.93
C ILE A 143 17.92 16.56 -5.01
N LEU A 144 19.05 16.09 -5.54
CA LEU A 144 20.24 16.92 -5.72
C LEU A 144 19.98 18.07 -6.71
N TYR A 145 19.22 17.80 -7.79
CA TYR A 145 18.85 18.85 -8.74
C TYR A 145 17.91 19.89 -8.13
N ALA A 146 16.92 19.45 -7.33
CA ALA A 146 16.06 20.36 -6.59
C ALA A 146 16.84 21.17 -5.53
N ALA A 147 17.81 20.55 -4.85
CA ALA A 147 18.63 21.22 -3.85
C ALA A 147 19.47 22.36 -4.46
N ASP A 148 20.15 22.09 -5.58
CA ASP A 148 20.94 23.10 -6.30
C ASP A 148 20.08 24.29 -6.76
N ALA A 149 18.90 24.03 -7.33
CA ALA A 149 17.96 25.09 -7.72
C ALA A 149 17.45 25.89 -6.50
N ILE A 150 17.07 25.22 -5.42
CA ILE A 150 16.62 25.89 -4.18
C ILE A 150 17.72 26.75 -3.59
N TRP A 151 18.97 26.27 -3.56
CA TRP A 151 20.12 27.00 -3.03
C TRP A 151 20.43 28.27 -3.84
N ARG A 152 20.28 28.20 -5.16
CA ARG A 152 20.50 29.32 -6.08
C ARG A 152 19.30 30.26 -6.23
N GLU A 153 18.17 29.92 -5.60
CA GLU A 153 16.89 30.61 -5.78
C GLU A 153 16.43 30.62 -7.26
N GLU A 154 16.67 29.51 -7.97
CA GLU A 154 16.36 29.32 -9.38
C GLU A 154 15.12 28.45 -9.59
N GLU A 155 14.35 28.76 -10.65
CA GLU A 155 13.25 27.89 -11.10
C GLU A 155 13.79 26.73 -11.94
N ILE A 156 13.17 25.56 -11.80
CA ILE A 156 13.33 24.47 -12.77
C ILE A 156 12.15 24.55 -13.73
N PRO A 157 12.36 24.79 -15.04
CA PRO A 157 11.26 24.87 -15.99
C PRO A 157 10.57 23.50 -16.14
N PRO A 158 9.27 23.47 -16.50
CA PRO A 158 8.59 22.23 -16.82
C PRO A 158 9.34 21.45 -17.91
N PRO A 159 9.64 20.15 -17.72
CA PRO A 159 10.34 19.35 -18.70
C PRO A 159 9.61 19.28 -20.04
N THR A 160 10.35 19.37 -21.14
CA THR A 160 9.82 19.32 -22.51
C THR A 160 10.38 18.09 -23.25
N SER A 161 9.79 17.76 -24.40
CA SER A 161 10.21 16.63 -25.22
C SER A 161 9.95 16.89 -26.69
N ASP A 162 10.78 16.32 -27.56
CA ASP A 162 10.59 16.36 -29.02
C ASP A 162 9.62 15.28 -29.55
N GLY A 163 9.16 14.37 -28.68
CA GLY A 163 8.13 13.37 -28.98
C GLY A 163 8.64 12.19 -29.80
N LYS A 164 9.96 12.04 -29.95
CA LYS A 164 10.55 10.95 -30.74
C LYS A 164 10.68 9.67 -29.93
N VAL A 165 10.54 8.54 -30.62
CA VAL A 165 10.80 7.22 -30.03
C VAL A 165 12.28 7.14 -29.61
N GLY A 166 12.52 6.75 -28.35
CA GLY A 166 13.86 6.64 -27.78
C GLY A 166 14.42 7.92 -27.16
N SER A 167 13.74 9.07 -27.29
CA SER A 167 14.11 10.28 -26.55
C SER A 167 13.49 10.30 -25.15
N ARG A 168 14.01 11.15 -24.26
CA ARG A 168 13.42 11.35 -22.93
C ARG A 168 12.11 12.09 -23.09
N HIS A 169 11.06 11.56 -22.47
CA HIS A 169 9.74 12.18 -22.46
C HIS A 169 9.25 12.32 -21.02
N PRO A 170 8.73 13.50 -20.62
CA PRO A 170 8.10 13.64 -19.32
C PRO A 170 6.88 12.72 -19.23
N LYS A 171 6.84 11.87 -18.21
CA LYS A 171 5.70 10.98 -18.00
C LYS A 171 4.43 11.81 -17.81
N TYR A 172 3.36 11.41 -18.49
CA TYR A 172 2.03 12.01 -18.35
C TYR A 172 1.60 12.10 -16.87
N ASP A 173 1.14 13.28 -16.46
CA ASP A 173 0.69 13.60 -15.09
C ASP A 173 1.72 13.30 -13.97
N ALA A 174 3.01 13.18 -14.30
CA ALA A 174 4.02 12.85 -13.30
C ALA A 174 4.22 13.92 -12.22
N GLN A 175 3.95 15.19 -12.50
CA GLN A 175 3.96 16.24 -11.48
C GLN A 175 2.92 15.96 -10.38
N LYS A 176 1.70 15.52 -10.74
CA LYS A 176 0.65 15.16 -9.77
C LYS A 176 1.08 14.00 -8.89
N LEU A 177 1.84 13.04 -9.44
CA LEU A 177 2.41 11.94 -8.68
C LEU A 177 3.42 12.43 -7.63
N VAL A 178 4.28 13.38 -8.01
CA VAL A 178 5.29 13.96 -7.11
C VAL A 178 4.63 14.75 -5.98
N LEU A 179 3.60 15.52 -6.31
CA LEU A 179 2.88 16.39 -5.37
C LEU A 179 1.81 15.66 -4.55
N GLY A 180 1.62 14.35 -4.76
CA GLY A 180 0.60 13.57 -4.04
C GLY A 180 -0.84 13.88 -4.44
N GLN A 181 -1.03 14.60 -5.55
CA GLN A 181 -2.33 15.00 -6.11
C GLN A 181 -2.98 13.92 -6.98
N HIS A 182 -2.23 12.88 -7.35
CA HIS A 182 -2.80 11.71 -8.01
C HIS A 182 -3.53 10.84 -6.99
N GLU A 183 -4.78 10.53 -7.28
CA GLU A 183 -5.63 9.67 -6.48
C GLU A 183 -5.34 8.20 -6.79
N TYR A 184 -4.98 7.44 -5.76
CA TYR A 184 -4.94 5.98 -5.80
C TYR A 184 -6.27 5.42 -5.28
N THR A 185 -6.46 4.10 -5.37
CA THR A 185 -7.71 3.46 -4.93
C THR A 185 -8.10 3.83 -3.49
N ASP A 186 -7.12 3.92 -2.57
CA ASP A 186 -7.34 4.31 -1.17
C ASP A 186 -7.67 5.80 -0.99
N ASP A 187 -7.46 6.64 -2.01
CA ASP A 187 -7.77 8.07 -2.00
C ASP A 187 -9.19 8.36 -2.49
N ILE A 188 -9.82 7.41 -3.20
CA ILE A 188 -11.15 7.60 -3.80
C ILE A 188 -12.20 7.71 -2.69
N ARG A 189 -13.08 8.71 -2.79
CA ARG A 189 -14.24 8.91 -1.91
C ARG A 189 -15.49 9.07 -2.75
N ILE A 190 -16.54 8.31 -2.43
CA ILE A 190 -17.81 8.30 -3.16
C ILE A 190 -18.94 8.49 -2.13
N GLU A 191 -19.94 9.30 -2.47
CA GLU A 191 -21.13 9.47 -1.61
C GLU A 191 -21.85 8.13 -1.43
N GLY A 192 -22.15 7.78 -0.19
CA GLY A 192 -22.76 6.48 0.14
C GLY A 192 -21.80 5.28 0.06
N MET A 193 -20.49 5.51 -0.07
CA MET A 193 -19.49 4.44 -0.01
C MET A 193 -19.58 3.67 1.31
N VAL A 194 -19.57 2.34 1.19
CA VAL A 194 -19.50 1.39 2.32
C VAL A 194 -18.18 0.63 2.25
N HIS A 195 -17.77 0.02 3.35
CA HIS A 195 -16.47 -0.63 3.47
C HIS A 195 -16.61 -2.13 3.63
N GLY A 196 -15.80 -2.87 2.86
CA GLY A 196 -15.70 -4.32 2.93
C GLY A 196 -14.50 -4.79 3.75
N ALA A 197 -14.65 -5.84 4.53
CA ALA A 197 -13.55 -6.55 5.18
C ALA A 197 -13.73 -8.07 5.03
N LEU A 198 -12.63 -8.76 4.73
CA LEU A 198 -12.64 -10.21 4.53
C LEU A 198 -12.26 -10.93 5.83
N ARG A 199 -12.99 -12.02 6.12
CA ARG A 199 -12.57 -13.02 7.11
C ARG A 199 -11.80 -14.10 6.38
N PHE A 200 -10.47 -14.02 6.46
CA PHE A 200 -9.58 -15.03 5.92
C PHE A 200 -9.49 -16.25 6.85
N SER A 201 -9.03 -17.38 6.30
CA SER A 201 -8.76 -18.57 7.08
C SER A 201 -7.62 -18.38 8.08
N ASP A 202 -7.81 -18.87 9.30
CA ASP A 202 -6.77 -18.90 10.33
C ASP A 202 -5.71 -19.98 10.07
N HIS A 203 -6.04 -20.95 9.21
CA HIS A 203 -5.21 -22.14 8.97
C HIS A 203 -5.00 -22.36 7.48
N PRO A 204 -3.75 -22.58 7.04
CA PRO A 204 -3.48 -22.86 5.63
C PRO A 204 -4.13 -24.17 5.18
N ARG A 205 -4.43 -25.11 6.08
CA ARG A 205 -5.14 -26.33 5.74
C ARG A 205 -6.05 -26.81 6.85
N ALA A 206 -7.35 -26.63 6.67
CA ALA A 206 -8.35 -27.07 7.62
C ALA A 206 -9.70 -27.30 6.91
N LYS A 207 -10.45 -28.30 7.37
CA LYS A 207 -11.85 -28.44 6.96
C LYS A 207 -12.70 -27.45 7.77
N VAL A 208 -13.47 -26.61 7.10
CA VAL A 208 -14.42 -25.69 7.73
C VAL A 208 -15.64 -26.51 8.17
N LEU A 209 -15.93 -26.52 9.47
CA LEU A 209 -17.05 -27.27 10.05
C LEU A 209 -18.28 -26.39 10.23
N SER A 210 -18.08 -25.11 10.57
CA SER A 210 -19.14 -24.13 10.69
C SER A 210 -18.58 -22.70 10.53
N ILE A 211 -19.44 -21.78 10.12
CA ILE A 211 -19.18 -20.33 10.05
C ILE A 211 -20.34 -19.66 10.78
N ASP A 212 -20.06 -19.02 11.92
CA ASP A 212 -21.05 -18.29 12.72
C ASP A 212 -20.78 -16.78 12.65
N SER A 213 -21.62 -16.10 11.88
CA SER A 213 -21.63 -14.64 11.69
C SER A 213 -22.60 -13.91 12.63
N SER A 214 -23.34 -14.62 13.49
CA SER A 214 -24.49 -14.06 14.21
C SER A 214 -24.14 -12.89 15.13
N GLU A 215 -22.95 -12.87 15.72
CA GLU A 215 -22.47 -11.73 16.51
C GLU A 215 -22.03 -10.57 15.62
N ALA A 216 -21.31 -10.85 14.53
CA ALA A 216 -20.86 -9.85 13.57
C ALA A 216 -22.04 -9.09 12.93
N GLU A 217 -23.11 -9.80 12.59
CA GLU A 217 -24.34 -9.22 12.01
C GLU A 217 -25.06 -8.24 12.93
N LYS A 218 -24.87 -8.36 14.25
CA LYS A 218 -25.48 -7.46 15.25
C LYS A 218 -24.59 -6.27 15.60
N MET A 219 -23.35 -6.23 15.10
CA MET A 219 -22.42 -5.16 15.43
C MET A 219 -22.84 -3.85 14.77
N ASP A 220 -22.56 -2.76 15.47
CA ASP A 220 -22.91 -1.41 15.03
C ASP A 220 -22.31 -1.07 13.64
N GLY A 221 -23.15 -0.49 12.78
CA GLY A 221 -22.81 -0.11 11.40
C GLY A 221 -22.60 -1.27 10.43
N VAL A 222 -22.76 -2.54 10.84
CA VAL A 222 -22.72 -3.67 9.92
C VAL A 222 -23.99 -3.70 9.08
N ILE A 223 -23.80 -3.73 7.76
CA ILE A 223 -24.89 -3.74 6.78
C ILE A 223 -25.25 -5.19 6.42
N ARG A 224 -24.24 -6.02 6.13
CA ARG A 224 -24.43 -7.42 5.76
C ARG A 224 -23.14 -8.23 5.90
N VAL A 225 -23.29 -9.51 6.23
CA VAL A 225 -22.24 -10.53 6.09
C VAL A 225 -22.61 -11.42 4.90
N PHE A 226 -21.61 -11.75 4.09
CA PHE A 226 -21.71 -12.63 2.94
C PHE A 226 -20.84 -13.86 3.15
N THR A 227 -21.34 -15.02 2.76
CA THR A 227 -20.64 -16.30 2.77
C THR A 227 -20.61 -16.89 1.36
N ALA A 228 -20.04 -18.09 1.22
CA ALA A 228 -20.06 -18.83 -0.04
C ALA A 228 -21.48 -19.03 -0.60
N ASP A 229 -22.51 -19.12 0.26
CA ASP A 229 -23.90 -19.35 -0.14
C ASP A 229 -24.54 -18.11 -0.81
N ASP A 230 -23.95 -16.93 -0.62
CA ASP A 230 -24.42 -15.69 -1.23
C ASP A 230 -23.87 -15.46 -2.64
N VAL A 231 -22.95 -16.30 -3.12
CA VAL A 231 -22.36 -16.17 -4.45
C VAL A 231 -23.40 -16.59 -5.51
N PRO A 232 -23.88 -15.66 -6.37
CA PRO A 232 -25.01 -15.95 -7.27
C PRO A 232 -24.64 -16.77 -8.51
N GLY A 233 -23.35 -17.06 -8.72
CA GLY A 233 -22.83 -17.74 -9.90
C GLY A 233 -21.85 -18.86 -9.54
N GLU A 234 -21.05 -19.27 -10.52
CA GLU A 234 -19.97 -20.23 -10.27
C GLU A 234 -18.98 -19.65 -9.26
N ARG A 235 -18.69 -20.45 -8.23
CA ARG A 235 -17.81 -20.05 -7.13
C ARG A 235 -16.37 -20.47 -7.40
N THR A 236 -16.17 -21.47 -8.25
CA THR A 236 -14.84 -21.94 -8.64
C THR A 236 -14.32 -21.14 -9.83
N ILE A 237 -13.26 -20.39 -9.62
CA ILE A 237 -12.65 -19.51 -10.62
C ILE A 237 -11.21 -19.93 -10.91
N GLY A 238 -10.65 -19.39 -11.98
CA GLY A 238 -9.21 -19.40 -12.25
C GLY A 238 -8.89 -19.08 -13.70
N LEU A 239 -7.65 -18.62 -13.95
CA LEU A 239 -7.27 -18.09 -15.27
C LEU A 239 -6.97 -19.19 -16.29
N ILE A 240 -6.31 -20.27 -15.86
CA ILE A 240 -5.90 -21.40 -16.70
C ILE A 240 -6.70 -22.66 -16.34
N ARG A 241 -6.94 -22.87 -15.05
CA ARG A 241 -7.80 -23.92 -14.52
C ARG A 241 -8.74 -23.32 -13.50
N GLU A 242 -9.99 -23.75 -13.52
CA GLU A 242 -11.01 -23.39 -12.53
C GLU A 242 -10.83 -24.28 -11.30
N ASP A 243 -9.88 -23.94 -10.44
CA ASP A 243 -9.56 -24.69 -9.24
C ASP A 243 -9.53 -23.85 -7.96
N TRP A 244 -9.84 -22.56 -8.04
CA TRP A 244 -9.81 -21.63 -6.93
C TRP A 244 -11.22 -21.23 -6.49
N PRO A 245 -11.71 -21.67 -5.32
CA PRO A 245 -12.98 -21.20 -4.78
C PRO A 245 -12.83 -19.72 -4.37
N LEU A 246 -13.73 -18.88 -4.87
CA LEU A 246 -13.81 -17.46 -4.50
C LEU A 246 -13.99 -17.28 -2.99
N MET A 247 -14.79 -18.16 -2.37
CA MET A 247 -14.96 -18.28 -0.92
C MET A 247 -15.06 -19.76 -0.54
N ILE A 248 -14.55 -20.17 0.62
CA ILE A 248 -14.62 -21.54 1.13
C ILE A 248 -15.95 -21.74 1.85
N ALA A 249 -16.71 -22.76 1.46
CA ALA A 249 -17.98 -23.10 2.08
C ALA A 249 -17.82 -24.01 3.31
N VAL A 250 -18.87 -24.10 4.14
CA VAL A 250 -18.94 -25.11 5.19
C VAL A 250 -18.85 -26.51 4.58
N GLY A 251 -17.97 -27.34 5.14
CA GLY A 251 -17.68 -28.69 4.63
C GLY A 251 -16.49 -28.76 3.67
N GLU A 252 -15.96 -27.62 3.20
CA GLU A 252 -14.79 -27.57 2.33
C GLU A 252 -13.49 -27.41 3.12
N THR A 253 -12.36 -27.51 2.41
CA THR A 253 -11.01 -27.46 3.01
C THR A 253 -10.24 -26.26 2.48
N THR A 254 -9.67 -25.49 3.39
CA THR A 254 -8.74 -24.39 3.08
C THR A 254 -7.41 -24.94 2.58
N ARG A 255 -6.72 -24.14 1.78
CA ARG A 255 -5.49 -24.47 1.04
C ARG A 255 -4.36 -23.49 1.34
N TYR A 256 -4.69 -22.27 1.75
CA TYR A 256 -3.73 -21.30 2.29
C TYR A 256 -4.43 -20.25 3.16
N VAL A 257 -3.66 -19.49 3.94
CA VAL A 257 -4.20 -18.51 4.90
C VAL A 257 -4.95 -17.33 4.27
N GLY A 258 -4.86 -17.14 2.95
CA GLY A 258 -5.61 -16.10 2.26
C GLY A 258 -6.92 -16.58 1.65
N ASP A 259 -7.32 -17.83 1.89
CA ASP A 259 -8.66 -18.30 1.54
C ASP A 259 -9.71 -17.48 2.28
N VAL A 260 -10.72 -17.01 1.55
CA VAL A 260 -11.79 -16.17 2.08
C VAL A 260 -12.92 -17.06 2.60
N LEU A 261 -13.35 -16.83 3.84
CA LEU A 261 -14.43 -17.59 4.48
C LEU A 261 -15.75 -16.81 4.50
N ALA A 262 -15.63 -15.49 4.70
CA ALA A 262 -16.76 -14.57 4.68
C ALA A 262 -16.28 -13.16 4.32
N SER A 263 -17.23 -12.31 3.90
CA SER A 263 -17.01 -10.88 3.70
C SER A 263 -18.04 -10.09 4.50
N VAL A 264 -17.59 -9.08 5.22
CA VAL A 264 -18.46 -8.14 5.95
C VAL A 264 -18.50 -6.82 5.21
N VAL A 265 -19.67 -6.23 5.09
CA VAL A 265 -19.89 -4.87 4.60
C VAL A 265 -20.46 -4.03 5.73
N ALA A 266 -19.85 -2.87 5.99
CA ALA A 266 -20.26 -1.94 7.04
C ALA A 266 -20.12 -0.48 6.59
N GLU A 267 -20.68 0.45 7.37
CA GLU A 267 -20.62 1.89 7.11
C GLU A 267 -19.20 2.46 7.21
N LYS A 268 -18.36 1.91 8.09
CA LYS A 268 -16.96 2.32 8.29
C LYS A 268 -16.01 1.14 8.18
N GLU A 269 -14.79 1.40 7.71
CA GLU A 269 -13.74 0.38 7.60
C GLU A 269 -13.45 -0.31 8.95
N THR A 270 -13.37 0.45 10.03
CA THR A 270 -13.09 -0.08 11.38
C THR A 270 -14.20 -1.01 11.87
N GLN A 271 -15.47 -0.68 11.58
CA GLN A 271 -16.61 -1.53 11.88
C GLN A 271 -16.56 -2.82 11.06
N ALA A 272 -16.31 -2.74 9.74
CA ALA A 272 -16.20 -3.91 8.87
C ALA A 272 -15.11 -4.87 9.36
N ARG A 273 -13.92 -4.35 9.69
CA ARG A 273 -12.79 -5.16 10.19
C ARG A 273 -13.08 -5.79 11.54
N ALA A 274 -13.66 -5.03 12.48
CA ALA A 274 -14.02 -5.54 13.79
C ALA A 274 -15.05 -6.67 13.69
N ALA A 275 -16.07 -6.49 12.84
CA ALA A 275 -17.09 -7.48 12.59
C ALA A 275 -16.55 -8.73 11.86
N ALA A 276 -15.69 -8.56 10.85
CA ALA A 276 -15.03 -9.69 10.21
C ALA A 276 -14.22 -10.53 11.22
N ALA A 277 -13.51 -9.88 12.16
CA ALA A 277 -12.78 -10.56 13.23
C ALA A 277 -13.69 -11.26 14.26
N ALA A 278 -14.94 -10.81 14.41
CA ALA A 278 -15.92 -11.41 15.32
C ALA A 278 -16.57 -12.69 14.77
N ILE A 279 -16.44 -12.96 13.46
CA ILE A 279 -16.96 -14.19 12.85
C ILE A 279 -16.18 -15.39 13.39
N LYS A 280 -16.92 -16.32 14.00
CA LYS A 280 -16.36 -17.54 14.59
C LYS A 280 -16.39 -18.66 13.56
N ILE A 281 -15.27 -19.35 13.46
CA ILE A 281 -15.11 -20.47 12.53
C ILE A 281 -14.69 -21.69 13.34
N GLU A 282 -15.40 -22.80 13.16
CA GLU A 282 -14.96 -24.09 13.68
C GLU A 282 -14.22 -24.86 12.60
N TYR A 283 -13.05 -25.39 12.95
CA TYR A 283 -12.20 -26.11 12.03
C TYR A 283 -11.90 -27.52 12.52
N LYS A 284 -11.73 -28.44 11.56
CA LYS A 284 -10.85 -29.59 11.73
C LYS A 284 -9.52 -29.27 11.06
N VAL A 285 -8.53 -28.91 11.87
CA VAL A 285 -7.20 -28.49 11.40
C VAL A 285 -6.40 -29.71 10.92
N TYR A 286 -5.65 -29.54 9.83
CA TYR A 286 -4.75 -30.54 9.31
C TYR A 286 -3.32 -30.01 9.25
N GLU A 287 -2.36 -30.93 9.15
CA GLU A 287 -0.98 -30.56 8.87
C GLU A 287 -0.89 -29.86 7.51
N PRO A 288 -0.30 -28.64 7.44
CA PRO A 288 -0.08 -27.93 6.20
C PRO A 288 0.94 -28.63 5.31
N LEU A 289 0.77 -28.52 3.99
CA LEU A 289 1.71 -29.05 3.01
C LEU A 289 2.53 -27.89 2.45
N THR A 290 3.64 -27.56 3.12
CA THR A 290 4.47 -26.38 2.84
C THR A 290 5.71 -26.67 1.99
N ASP A 291 5.99 -27.94 1.72
CA ASP A 291 7.13 -28.38 0.91
C ASP A 291 6.66 -29.04 -0.39
N MET A 292 7.25 -28.60 -1.50
CA MET A 292 6.86 -29.09 -2.83
C MET A 292 7.25 -30.56 -3.06
N HIS A 293 8.35 -31.04 -2.47
CA HIS A 293 8.80 -32.42 -2.64
C HIS A 293 7.95 -33.39 -1.84
N ALA A 294 7.59 -33.00 -0.62
CA ALA A 294 6.59 -33.70 0.18
C ALA A 294 5.24 -33.75 -0.55
N ALA A 295 4.83 -32.65 -1.19
CA ALA A 295 3.57 -32.59 -1.92
C ALA A 295 3.51 -33.50 -3.15
N MET A 296 4.66 -33.85 -3.73
CA MET A 296 4.76 -34.76 -4.87
C MET A 296 4.79 -36.24 -4.47
N GLN A 297 4.89 -36.58 -3.18
CA GLN A 297 4.91 -37.98 -2.77
C GLN A 297 3.54 -38.65 -3.03
N PRO A 298 3.50 -39.94 -3.42
CA PRO A 298 2.24 -40.62 -3.76
C PRO A 298 1.22 -40.68 -2.62
N ASP A 299 1.69 -40.65 -1.37
CA ASP A 299 0.90 -40.68 -0.14
C ASP A 299 0.61 -39.29 0.44
N ALA A 300 1.09 -38.22 -0.21
CA ALA A 300 0.85 -36.86 0.22
C ALA A 300 -0.66 -36.55 0.23
N PRO A 301 -1.15 -35.80 1.22
CA PRO A 301 -2.52 -35.34 1.21
C PRO A 301 -2.78 -34.52 -0.06
N LYS A 302 -3.93 -34.77 -0.70
CA LYS A 302 -4.35 -34.04 -1.89
C LYS A 302 -4.90 -32.66 -1.49
N ILE A 303 -4.31 -31.59 -2.02
CA ILE A 303 -4.81 -30.21 -1.85
C ILE A 303 -6.04 -29.98 -2.75
N HIS A 304 -6.00 -30.51 -3.97
CA HIS A 304 -7.10 -30.53 -4.92
C HIS A 304 -7.50 -31.98 -5.23
N GLU A 305 -8.76 -32.23 -5.57
CA GLU A 305 -9.27 -33.59 -5.82
C GLU A 305 -8.48 -34.33 -6.92
N ALA A 306 -8.09 -33.60 -7.97
CA ALA A 306 -7.29 -34.09 -9.09
C ALA A 306 -5.84 -34.43 -8.72
N GLY A 307 -5.37 -34.04 -7.53
CA GLY A 307 -4.00 -34.25 -7.03
C GLY A 307 -3.17 -32.96 -6.96
N ASN A 308 -1.92 -33.12 -6.50
CA ASN A 308 -1.01 -31.99 -6.25
C ASN A 308 -0.18 -31.59 -7.47
N ILE A 309 -0.10 -32.45 -8.49
CA ILE A 309 0.61 -32.15 -9.74
C ILE A 309 -0.38 -31.54 -10.73
N LEU A 310 -0.31 -30.22 -10.90
CA LEU A 310 -1.19 -29.50 -11.81
C LEU A 310 -0.92 -29.85 -13.29
N SER A 311 0.34 -29.80 -13.70
CA SER A 311 0.74 -30.03 -15.10
C SER A 311 2.16 -30.60 -15.20
N LYS A 312 2.44 -31.29 -16.32
CA LYS A 312 3.77 -31.77 -16.68
C LYS A 312 4.13 -31.26 -18.07
N SER A 313 5.15 -30.42 -18.15
CA SER A 313 5.70 -29.92 -19.40
C SER A 313 7.00 -30.66 -19.71
N ILE A 314 7.12 -31.20 -20.93
CA ILE A 314 8.30 -31.94 -21.39
C ILE A 314 8.91 -31.15 -22.54
N THR A 315 10.16 -30.70 -22.37
CA THR A 315 10.94 -30.04 -23.42
C THR A 315 11.96 -31.02 -23.96
N SER A 316 11.98 -31.22 -25.28
CA SER A 316 12.98 -32.04 -25.97
C SER A 316 13.66 -31.22 -27.05
N ARG A 317 15.00 -31.16 -27.03
CA ARG A 317 15.81 -30.45 -28.03
C ARG A 317 17.12 -31.20 -28.25
N GLY A 318 17.25 -31.82 -29.43
CA GLY A 318 18.38 -32.69 -29.75
C GLY A 318 18.38 -33.99 -28.93
N ALA A 319 19.32 -34.89 -29.22
CA ALA A 319 19.60 -36.03 -28.36
C ALA A 319 20.62 -35.62 -27.30
N VAL A 320 20.21 -35.59 -26.02
CA VAL A 320 21.11 -35.29 -24.89
C VAL A 320 22.33 -36.22 -24.88
N THR A 321 22.17 -37.45 -25.37
CA THR A 321 23.22 -38.48 -25.49
C THR A 321 24.22 -38.24 -26.62
N GLU A 322 23.96 -37.35 -27.57
CA GLU A 322 24.84 -37.09 -28.73
C GLU A 322 25.73 -35.84 -28.53
N GLY A 323 25.62 -35.13 -27.40
CA GLY A 323 26.38 -33.90 -27.11
C GLY A 323 27.67 -34.09 -26.32
N GLU A 324 28.00 -35.31 -25.88
CA GLU A 324 29.22 -35.64 -25.12
C GLU A 324 30.29 -36.35 -25.97
N ALA A 325 30.10 -36.46 -27.29
CA ALA A 325 31.04 -37.09 -28.23
C ALA A 325 32.01 -36.08 -28.87
#